data_AF-A0A8T5GIE1-F1
#
_entry.id   AF-A0A8T5GIE1-F1
#
_cell.length_a   1.000
_cell.length_b   1.000
_cell.length_c   1.000
_cell.angle_alpha   90.00
_cell.angle_beta   90.00
_cell.angle_gamma   90.00
#
_symmetry.space_group_name_H-M   'P 1'
#
loop_
_entity.id
_entity.type
_entity.pdbx_description
1 polymer ?
#
loop_
_entity_poly.entity_id
_entity_poly.type
_entity_poly.pdbx_seq_one_letter_code
_entity_poly.pdbx_strand_id
1 'polypeptide(L)'
;MQLSDDGNFMWNGTEWIPNPDAANVTPEHKAVDDVPMAEAVADVSMAEAAVPDVVTPEPVAAQAPVVMAQSPLAMEPMMTTPSTMVVGSAQHAPTGTPAINMAAALSVFKYGVLSIFGMLLSVIVLAIVWAGAVAFAATGDDGGGPVALISIFGAILITVIGYGQMIIYPVGVALKDGRSDSVSFGYVDSWKTSISGFIESAGVTAGMAFIIGVGAYIESPALMGIGAFAFFIFLIGYVPYMVRKAAEIMN
;
A
#
# COMPACT_ATOMS: atom_id res chain seq x y z
N MET A 1 27.28 -31.56 17.61
CA MET A 1 26.44 -30.34 17.56
C MET A 1 26.01 -30.17 16.10
N GLN A 2 24.72 -30.02 15.83
CA GLN A 2 24.19 -29.84 14.49
C GLN A 2 24.05 -28.33 14.22
N LEU A 3 24.50 -27.87 13.05
CA LEU A 3 24.39 -26.48 12.61
C LEU A 3 23.28 -26.36 11.56
N SER A 4 22.66 -25.20 11.47
CA SER A 4 21.71 -24.87 10.40
C SER A 4 22.44 -24.72 9.05
N ASP A 5 21.72 -24.88 7.95
CA ASP A 5 22.29 -24.85 6.59
C ASP A 5 22.94 -23.50 6.24
N ASP A 6 22.49 -22.42 6.88
CA ASP A 6 23.02 -21.06 6.78
C ASP A 6 24.12 -20.76 7.82
N GLY A 7 24.47 -21.71 8.70
CA GLY A 7 25.52 -21.60 9.70
C GLY A 7 25.20 -20.68 10.90
N ASN A 8 24.04 -20.02 10.89
CA ASN A 8 23.69 -18.99 11.87
C ASN A 8 23.17 -19.53 13.20
N PHE A 9 22.73 -20.79 13.23
CA PHE A 9 22.13 -21.41 14.42
C PHE A 9 22.74 -22.77 14.72
N MET A 10 22.82 -23.09 16.01
CA MET A 10 23.26 -24.38 16.52
C MET A 10 22.12 -25.07 17.29
N TRP A 11 22.00 -26.39 17.10
CA TRP A 11 21.01 -27.21 17.79
C TRP A 11 21.55 -27.70 19.14
N ASN A 12 20.85 -27.36 20.23
CA ASN A 12 21.21 -27.80 21.59
C ASN A 12 20.52 -29.10 22.03
N GLY A 13 19.70 -29.72 21.17
CA GLY A 13 18.90 -30.91 21.49
C GLY A 13 17.44 -30.62 21.85
N THR A 14 17.05 -29.36 22.04
CA THR A 14 15.68 -28.94 22.37
C THR A 14 15.21 -27.76 21.53
N GLU A 15 16.10 -26.81 21.23
CA GLU A 15 15.82 -25.64 20.39
C GLU A 15 17.05 -25.19 19.59
N TRP A 16 16.80 -24.37 18.57
CA TRP A 16 17.84 -23.70 17.79
C TRP A 16 18.25 -22.42 18.50
N ILE A 17 19.52 -22.33 18.89
CA ILE A 17 20.09 -21.14 19.51
C ILE A 17 21.08 -20.46 18.54
N PRO A 18 21.24 -19.12 18.58
CA PRO A 18 22.19 -18.42 17.74
C PRO A 18 23.61 -18.97 17.92
N ASN A 19 24.30 -19.24 16.81
CA ASN A 19 25.67 -19.74 16.83
C ASN A 19 26.63 -18.59 17.18
N PRO A 20 27.34 -18.63 18.33
CA PRO A 20 28.27 -17.57 18.72
C PRO A 20 29.45 -17.42 17.75
N ASP A 21 29.75 -18.45 16.95
CA ASP A 21 30.84 -18.43 15.96
C ASP A 21 30.42 -17.88 14.59
N ALA A 22 29.12 -17.67 14.35
CA ALA A 22 28.60 -17.16 13.07
C ALA A 22 29.00 -15.70 12.80
N ALA A 23 29.36 -14.94 13.84
CA ALA A 23 29.81 -13.55 13.71
C ALA A 23 31.19 -13.41 13.03
N ASN A 24 31.93 -14.51 12.82
CA ASN A 24 33.30 -14.48 12.28
C ASN A 24 33.44 -15.04 10.85
N VAL A 25 32.35 -15.29 10.13
CA VAL A 25 32.43 -15.74 8.72
C VAL A 25 32.01 -14.61 7.79
N THR A 26 32.97 -13.80 7.34
CA THR A 26 32.79 -12.95 6.16
C THR A 26 32.47 -13.83 4.95
N PRO A 27 31.41 -13.55 4.16
CA PRO A 27 31.13 -14.35 2.97
C PRO A 27 32.17 -14.05 1.91
N GLU A 28 33.01 -15.04 1.59
CA GLU A 28 33.81 -15.05 0.37
C GLU A 28 32.90 -15.00 -0.85
N HIS A 29 33.35 -14.19 -1.81
CA HIS A 29 32.77 -13.92 -3.11
C HIS A 29 32.50 -15.23 -3.88
N LYS A 30 31.23 -15.57 -4.14
CA LYS A 30 30.88 -16.46 -5.25
C LYS A 30 30.50 -15.62 -6.46
N ALA A 31 31.48 -15.47 -7.34
CA ALA A 31 31.26 -15.10 -8.73
C ALA A 31 30.28 -16.10 -9.37
N VAL A 32 29.27 -15.59 -10.07
CA VAL A 32 28.51 -16.37 -11.04
C VAL A 32 28.84 -15.77 -12.39
N ASP A 33 29.64 -16.53 -13.12
CA ASP A 33 30.00 -16.32 -14.51
C ASP A 33 28.78 -16.37 -15.45
N ASP A 34 28.87 -15.53 -16.49
CA ASP A 34 28.34 -15.67 -17.84
C ASP A 34 26.82 -15.79 -18.10
N VAL A 35 26.24 -14.67 -18.54
CA VAL A 35 25.11 -14.64 -19.49
C VAL A 35 25.58 -13.93 -20.75
N PRO A 36 25.68 -14.60 -21.92
CA PRO A 36 25.96 -13.90 -23.17
C PRO A 36 24.71 -13.16 -23.65
N MET A 37 24.93 -11.90 -24.02
CA MET A 37 24.03 -11.04 -24.80
C MET A 37 23.66 -11.66 -26.15
N ALA A 38 22.37 -11.58 -26.52
CA ALA A 38 21.89 -11.46 -27.89
C ALA A 38 20.53 -10.74 -27.82
N GLU A 39 20.52 -9.44 -28.07
CA GLU A 39 20.13 -8.78 -29.33
C GLU A 39 18.62 -8.61 -29.51
N ALA A 40 18.26 -7.33 -29.66
CA ALA A 40 16.95 -6.81 -29.95
C ALA A 40 16.56 -7.04 -31.40
N VAL A 41 15.25 -7.17 -31.68
CA VAL A 41 14.61 -6.57 -32.84
C VAL A 41 13.13 -6.35 -32.56
N ALA A 42 12.66 -5.16 -32.94
CA ALA A 42 11.30 -4.69 -32.89
C ALA A 42 10.41 -5.39 -33.92
N ASP A 43 9.09 -5.45 -33.67
CA ASP A 43 8.11 -5.12 -34.70
C ASP A 43 6.74 -4.73 -34.11
N VAL A 44 6.14 -3.71 -34.71
CA VAL A 44 4.81 -3.17 -34.42
C VAL A 44 3.95 -3.50 -35.63
N SER A 45 2.81 -4.17 -35.45
CA SER A 45 1.70 -4.03 -36.41
C SER A 45 0.33 -4.28 -35.78
N MET A 46 -0.58 -3.36 -36.10
CA MET A 46 -2.03 -3.44 -35.89
C MET A 46 -2.65 -4.41 -36.89
N ALA A 47 -3.63 -5.21 -36.48
CA ALA A 47 -4.63 -5.77 -37.38
C ALA A 47 -5.94 -6.10 -36.65
N GLU A 48 -7.03 -5.86 -37.36
CA GLU A 48 -8.42 -5.74 -36.94
C GLU A 48 -9.23 -7.05 -37.10
N ALA A 49 -10.30 -7.16 -36.30
CA ALA A 49 -11.54 -7.95 -36.44
C ALA A 49 -11.52 -9.50 -36.59
N ALA A 50 -12.23 -10.16 -35.66
CA ALA A 50 -13.24 -11.18 -35.97
C ALA A 50 -14.16 -11.47 -34.75
N VAL A 51 -15.47 -11.43 -34.99
CA VAL A 51 -16.58 -11.83 -34.08
C VAL A 51 -16.75 -13.37 -34.15
N PRO A 52 -17.29 -14.04 -33.10
CA PRO A 52 -18.62 -14.65 -33.29
C PRO A 52 -19.54 -14.65 -32.05
N ASP A 53 -20.80 -14.36 -32.38
CA ASP A 53 -22.09 -14.93 -31.96
C ASP A 53 -22.54 -15.11 -30.49
N VAL A 54 -23.53 -14.27 -30.19
CA VAL A 54 -24.73 -14.31 -29.34
C VAL A 54 -25.32 -15.69 -28.97
N VAL A 55 -25.63 -15.89 -27.68
CA VAL A 55 -26.90 -16.51 -27.23
C VAL A 55 -27.40 -15.77 -25.97
N THR A 56 -28.58 -15.16 -26.08
CA THR A 56 -29.38 -14.53 -25.01
C THR A 56 -30.30 -15.55 -24.31
N PRO A 57 -30.77 -15.23 -23.09
CA PRO A 57 -32.22 -15.18 -22.90
C PRO A 57 -32.74 -13.91 -22.21
N GLU A 58 -33.98 -13.58 -22.54
CA GLU A 58 -34.79 -12.39 -22.20
C GLU A 58 -35.27 -12.29 -20.72
N PRO A 59 -35.80 -11.10 -20.30
CA PRO A 59 -36.00 -10.72 -18.91
C PRO A 59 -37.43 -10.95 -18.39
N VAL A 60 -37.62 -11.10 -17.08
CA VAL A 60 -38.96 -11.05 -16.44
C VAL A 60 -39.00 -10.03 -15.29
N ALA A 61 -39.77 -8.99 -15.58
CA ALA A 61 -40.49 -8.00 -14.78
C ALA A 61 -40.33 -7.90 -13.24
N ALA A 62 -40.18 -6.64 -12.82
CA ALA A 62 -40.43 -6.13 -11.48
C ALA A 62 -41.92 -6.16 -11.09
N GLN A 63 -42.22 -6.47 -9.81
CA GLN A 63 -43.46 -6.09 -9.14
C GLN A 63 -43.19 -5.69 -7.67
N ALA A 64 -43.93 -4.67 -7.22
CA ALA A 64 -43.78 -3.88 -6.00
C ALA A 64 -44.59 -4.45 -4.79
N PRO A 65 -44.54 -3.85 -3.58
CA PRO A 65 -44.76 -4.52 -2.29
C PRO A 65 -46.23 -4.51 -1.81
N VAL A 66 -46.58 -5.45 -0.93
CA VAL A 66 -47.82 -5.40 -0.13
C VAL A 66 -47.51 -5.70 1.34
N VAL A 67 -47.94 -4.78 2.21
CA VAL A 67 -47.90 -4.82 3.68
C VAL A 67 -49.32 -5.12 4.19
N MET A 68 -49.49 -6.02 5.17
CA MET A 68 -50.52 -6.02 6.24
C MET A 68 -50.03 -7.00 7.35
N ALA A 69 -49.54 -6.56 8.50
CA ALA A 69 -50.23 -6.13 9.74
C ALA A 69 -50.39 -7.24 10.83
N GLN A 70 -49.56 -7.11 11.89
CA GLN A 70 -49.78 -7.32 13.36
C GLN A 70 -50.29 -8.69 13.90
N SER A 71 -49.45 -9.50 14.58
CA SER A 71 -49.20 -9.65 16.05
C SER A 71 -50.23 -10.54 16.80
N PRO A 72 -49.91 -11.29 17.89
CA PRO A 72 -48.86 -11.02 18.90
C PRO A 72 -48.03 -12.23 19.47
N LEU A 73 -46.86 -11.87 20.01
CA LEU A 73 -46.21 -12.37 21.23
C LEU A 73 -46.26 -13.88 21.56
N ALA A 74 -45.13 -14.56 21.33
CA ALA A 74 -44.65 -15.61 22.24
C ALA A 74 -43.18 -15.34 22.54
N MET A 75 -42.93 -15.04 23.81
CA MET A 75 -41.64 -14.65 24.36
C MET A 75 -40.86 -15.92 24.68
N GLU A 76 -39.86 -16.26 23.87
CA GLU A 76 -38.89 -17.28 24.27
C GLU A 76 -37.68 -16.59 24.93
N PRO A 77 -37.30 -16.98 26.15
CA PRO A 77 -36.17 -16.36 26.83
C PRO A 77 -34.89 -16.76 26.10
N MET A 78 -34.27 -15.81 25.42
CA MET A 78 -32.89 -15.95 24.97
C MET A 78 -32.01 -16.11 26.21
N MET A 79 -31.61 -17.35 26.51
CA MET A 79 -30.46 -17.62 27.37
C MET A 79 -29.24 -17.06 26.67
N THR A 80 -28.95 -15.79 26.97
CA THR A 80 -27.66 -15.19 26.71
C THR A 80 -26.66 -15.95 27.56
N THR A 81 -25.83 -16.76 26.93
CA THR A 81 -24.62 -17.28 27.55
C THR A 81 -23.76 -16.04 27.85
N PRO A 82 -23.48 -15.70 29.11
CA PRO A 82 -22.46 -14.69 29.35
C PRO A 82 -21.17 -15.30 28.82
N SER A 83 -20.61 -14.69 27.77
CA SER A 83 -19.21 -14.89 27.43
C SER A 83 -18.46 -14.56 28.71
N THR A 84 -17.95 -15.57 29.40
CA THR A 84 -17.09 -15.40 30.55
C THR A 84 -15.87 -14.66 30.03
N MET A 85 -15.90 -13.34 30.16
CA MET A 85 -14.72 -12.52 30.02
C MET A 85 -13.78 -13.05 31.08
N VAL A 86 -12.78 -13.84 30.67
CA VAL A 86 -11.65 -14.16 31.52
C VAL A 86 -10.94 -12.82 31.70
N VAL A 87 -11.42 -12.06 32.69
CA VAL A 87 -10.65 -11.00 33.32
C VAL A 87 -9.47 -11.74 33.90
N GLY A 88 -8.38 -11.80 33.13
CA GLY A 88 -7.08 -12.17 33.66
C GLY A 88 -6.93 -11.38 34.95
N SER A 89 -6.64 -12.07 36.04
CA SER A 89 -6.45 -11.49 37.36
C SER A 89 -5.73 -10.17 37.20
N ALA A 90 -6.37 -9.08 37.62
CA ALA A 90 -5.76 -7.76 37.65
C ALA A 90 -4.51 -7.87 38.53
N GLN A 91 -3.39 -8.23 37.90
CA GLN A 91 -2.10 -8.22 38.51
C GLN A 91 -1.87 -6.75 38.82
N HIS A 92 -1.88 -6.44 40.11
CA HIS A 92 -1.64 -5.12 40.69
C HIS A 92 -0.77 -4.28 39.75
N ALA A 93 -1.37 -3.30 39.08
CA ALA A 93 -0.61 -2.34 38.30
C ALA A 93 0.37 -1.68 39.28
N PRO A 94 1.69 -1.80 39.09
CA PRO A 94 2.61 -1.07 39.93
C PRO A 94 2.33 0.41 39.71
N THR A 95 2.00 1.12 40.79
CA THR A 95 1.81 2.57 40.86
C THR A 95 3.15 3.30 40.74
N GLY A 96 3.92 2.98 39.69
CA GLY A 96 5.13 3.66 39.31
C GLY A 96 4.89 4.50 38.06
N THR A 97 5.58 5.64 37.95
CA THR A 97 5.73 6.37 36.69
C THR A 97 6.02 5.36 35.56
N PRO A 98 5.30 5.38 34.43
CA PRO A 98 5.55 4.42 33.35
C PRO A 98 7.02 4.54 32.95
N ALA A 99 7.80 3.51 33.26
CA ALA A 99 9.18 3.43 32.83
C ALA A 99 9.19 3.47 31.31
N ILE A 100 10.02 4.33 30.72
CA ILE A 100 10.17 4.41 29.27
C ILE A 100 10.56 3.03 28.77
N ASN A 101 9.70 2.43 27.96
CA ASN A 101 9.99 1.16 27.30
C ASN A 101 11.00 1.42 26.18
N MET A 102 12.29 1.34 26.50
CA MET A 102 13.38 1.58 25.54
C MET A 102 13.32 0.64 24.33
N ALA A 103 12.79 -0.58 24.49
CA ALA A 103 12.59 -1.49 23.37
C ALA A 103 11.54 -0.95 22.37
N ALA A 104 10.46 -0.35 22.87
CA ALA A 104 9.46 0.32 22.01
C ALA A 104 10.03 1.59 21.37
N ALA A 105 10.84 2.37 22.08
CA ALA A 105 11.49 3.55 21.49
C ALA A 105 12.47 3.17 20.36
N LEU A 106 13.25 2.10 20.56
CA LEU A 106 14.17 1.58 19.55
C LEU A 106 13.44 0.94 18.36
N SER A 107 12.27 0.32 18.56
CA SER A 107 11.47 -0.19 17.45
C SER A 107 10.90 0.95 16.60
N VAL A 108 10.40 2.02 17.23
CA VAL A 108 9.96 3.24 16.52
C VAL A 108 11.12 3.82 15.71
N PHE A 109 12.33 3.90 16.29
CA PHE A 109 13.52 4.36 15.58
C PHE A 109 13.87 3.45 14.39
N LYS A 110 13.88 2.13 14.57
CA LYS A 110 14.12 1.14 13.51
C LYS A 110 13.19 1.36 12.32
N TYR A 111 11.89 1.48 12.57
CA TYR A 111 10.90 1.70 11.50
C TYR A 111 11.01 3.10 10.88
N GLY A 112 11.44 4.11 11.64
CA GLY A 112 11.78 5.44 11.11
C GLY A 112 12.99 5.44 10.18
N VAL A 113 14.00 4.61 10.43
CA VAL A 113 15.14 4.46 9.51
C VAL A 113 14.74 3.64 8.27
N LEU A 114 13.99 2.55 8.46
CA LEU A 114 13.48 1.75 7.35
C LEU A 114 12.56 2.55 6.43
N SER A 115 11.75 3.45 6.98
CA SER A 115 10.90 4.31 6.16
C SER A 115 11.73 5.21 5.24
N ILE A 116 12.84 5.78 5.69
CA ILE A 116 13.74 6.58 4.83
C ILE A 116 14.25 5.76 3.64
N PHE A 117 14.73 4.53 3.89
CA PHE A 117 15.19 3.66 2.80
C PHE A 117 14.07 3.24 1.86
N GLY A 118 12.88 2.95 2.40
CA GLY A 118 11.69 2.66 1.63
C GLY A 118 11.24 3.81 0.74
N MET A 119 11.33 5.03 1.28
CA MET A 119 10.88 6.26 0.65
C MET A 119 11.88 6.79 -0.39
N LEU A 120 13.16 6.39 -0.34
CA LEU A 120 14.21 6.99 -1.16
C LEU A 120 13.89 6.98 -2.65
N LEU A 121 13.50 5.83 -3.20
CA LEU A 121 13.13 5.75 -4.62
C LEU A 121 11.87 6.56 -4.92
N SER A 122 10.88 6.58 -4.02
CA SER A 122 9.69 7.40 -4.20
C SER A 122 10.02 8.88 -4.24
N VAL A 123 10.92 9.36 -3.37
CA VAL A 123 11.37 10.76 -3.39
C VAL A 123 12.05 11.08 -4.72
N ILE A 124 12.91 10.19 -5.22
CA ILE A 124 13.61 10.39 -6.51
C ILE A 124 12.60 10.43 -7.66
N VAL A 125 11.68 9.45 -7.73
CA VAL A 125 10.64 9.39 -8.76
C VAL A 125 9.77 10.64 -8.72
N LEU A 126 9.32 11.05 -7.54
CA LEU A 126 8.49 12.25 -7.40
C LEU A 126 9.26 13.52 -7.74
N ALA A 127 10.53 13.64 -7.36
CA ALA A 127 11.35 14.79 -7.74
C ALA A 127 11.48 14.92 -9.26
N ILE A 128 11.76 13.82 -9.97
CA ILE A 128 11.87 13.80 -11.44
C ILE A 128 10.52 14.14 -12.08
N VAL A 129 9.44 13.52 -11.60
CA VAL A 129 8.09 13.71 -12.13
C VAL A 129 7.63 15.16 -11.96
N TRP A 130 7.83 15.73 -10.78
CA TRP A 130 7.45 17.13 -10.53
C TRP A 130 8.36 18.12 -11.25
N ALA A 131 9.68 17.87 -11.31
CA ALA A 131 10.58 18.71 -12.08
C ALA A 131 10.20 18.72 -13.57
N GLY A 132 9.90 17.55 -14.14
CA GLY A 132 9.41 17.43 -15.52
C GLY A 132 8.07 18.15 -15.72
N ALA A 133 7.09 17.89 -14.85
CA ALA A 133 5.76 18.49 -14.98
C ALA A 133 5.80 20.03 -14.90
N VAL A 134 6.61 20.59 -13.99
CA VAL A 134 6.81 22.04 -13.88
C VAL A 134 7.54 22.59 -15.10
N ALA A 135 8.58 21.90 -15.58
CA ALA A 135 9.32 22.32 -16.77
C ALA A 135 8.42 22.37 -18.02
N PHE A 136 7.60 21.33 -18.24
CA PHE A 136 6.63 21.31 -19.34
C PHE A 136 5.55 22.39 -19.18
N ALA A 137 5.11 22.66 -17.95
CA ALA A 137 4.17 23.75 -17.68
C ALA A 137 4.78 25.14 -17.95
N ALA A 138 6.09 25.31 -17.75
CA ALA A 138 6.78 26.58 -17.93
C ALA A 138 7.11 26.92 -19.40
N THR A 139 7.09 25.94 -20.32
CA THR A 139 7.43 26.16 -21.76
C THR A 139 6.30 26.76 -22.62
N GLY A 140 5.21 27.22 -22.00
CA GLY A 140 3.91 27.44 -22.64
C GLY A 140 3.71 28.70 -23.48
N ASP A 141 4.62 29.07 -24.39
CA ASP A 141 4.50 30.35 -25.10
C ASP A 141 3.49 30.40 -26.26
N ASP A 142 3.02 29.29 -26.88
CA ASP A 142 2.06 29.41 -28.01
C ASP A 142 1.18 28.15 -28.27
N GLY A 143 0.65 27.52 -27.22
CA GLY A 143 -0.22 26.33 -27.35
C GLY A 143 0.06 25.21 -26.36
N GLY A 144 0.99 25.43 -25.41
CA GLY A 144 1.38 24.46 -24.39
C GLY A 144 0.36 24.22 -23.27
N GLY A 145 -0.74 24.97 -23.22
CA GLY A 145 -1.75 24.88 -22.14
C GLY A 145 -2.26 23.46 -21.88
N PRO A 146 -2.74 22.71 -22.90
CA PRO A 146 -3.17 21.32 -22.70
C PRO A 146 -2.03 20.38 -22.28
N VAL A 147 -0.82 20.57 -22.81
CA VAL A 147 0.35 19.74 -22.47
C VAL A 147 0.78 19.96 -21.02
N ALA A 148 0.77 21.21 -20.55
CA ALA A 148 1.02 21.58 -19.16
C ALA A 148 0.01 20.92 -18.22
N LEU A 149 -1.28 20.98 -18.57
CA LEU A 149 -2.35 20.36 -17.78
C LEU A 149 -2.23 18.85 -17.69
N ILE A 150 -1.96 18.18 -18.82
CA ILE A 150 -1.75 16.73 -18.86
C ILE A 150 -0.54 16.33 -18.01
N SER A 151 0.52 17.15 -18.05
CA SER A 151 1.73 16.91 -17.26
C SER A 151 1.49 17.03 -15.75
N ILE A 152 0.80 18.09 -15.31
CA ILE A 152 0.41 18.27 -13.91
C ILE A 152 -0.56 17.17 -13.46
N PHE A 153 -1.55 16.84 -14.30
CA PHE A 153 -2.48 15.75 -14.05
C PHE A 153 -1.75 14.42 -13.83
N GLY A 154 -0.84 14.05 -14.74
CA GLY A 154 -0.01 12.86 -14.61
C GLY A 154 0.86 12.86 -13.34
N ALA A 155 1.44 14.01 -12.99
CA ALA A 155 2.24 14.15 -11.77
C ALA A 155 1.41 13.92 -10.50
N ILE A 156 0.17 14.40 -10.45
CA ILE A 156 -0.75 14.16 -9.33
C ILE A 156 -1.07 12.67 -9.20
N LEU A 157 -1.30 11.97 -10.31
CA LEU A 157 -1.57 10.52 -10.28
C LEU A 157 -0.36 9.73 -9.77
N ILE A 158 0.84 10.03 -10.26
CA ILE A 158 2.08 9.36 -9.82
C ILE A 158 2.39 9.71 -8.35
N THR A 159 2.00 10.89 -7.88
CA THR A 159 2.13 11.27 -6.47
C THR A 159 1.43 10.30 -5.54
N VAL A 160 0.25 9.79 -5.92
CA VAL A 160 -0.46 8.80 -5.10
C VAL A 160 0.30 7.47 -5.03
N ILE A 161 0.88 7.01 -6.14
CA ILE A 161 1.70 5.79 -6.16
C ILE A 161 2.94 5.98 -5.30
N GLY A 162 3.65 7.10 -5.45
CA GLY A 162 4.83 7.42 -4.65
C GLY A 162 4.48 7.47 -3.16
N TYR A 163 3.41 8.18 -2.80
CA TYR A 163 2.93 8.33 -1.43
C TYR A 163 2.47 7.00 -0.81
N GLY A 164 1.72 6.18 -1.56
CA GLY A 164 1.35 4.83 -1.13
C GLY A 164 2.56 3.96 -0.84
N GLN A 165 3.62 4.13 -1.62
CA GLN A 165 4.88 3.41 -1.44
C GLN A 165 5.55 3.79 -0.12
N MET A 166 5.58 5.10 0.17
CA MET A 166 6.14 5.66 1.40
C MET A 166 5.46 5.10 2.65
N ILE A 167 4.18 4.75 2.57
CA ILE A 167 3.41 4.16 3.66
C ILE A 167 3.64 2.64 3.72
N ILE A 168 3.46 1.95 2.59
CA ILE A 168 3.32 0.50 2.57
C ILE A 168 4.63 -0.23 2.88
N TYR A 169 5.78 0.32 2.49
CA TYR A 169 7.06 -0.33 2.79
C TYR A 169 7.34 -0.46 4.30
N PRO A 170 7.39 0.64 5.09
CA PRO A 170 7.65 0.51 6.52
C PRO A 170 6.53 -0.24 7.25
N VAL A 171 5.27 -0.08 6.83
CA VAL A 171 4.13 -0.79 7.44
C VAL A 171 4.24 -2.29 7.21
N GLY A 172 4.51 -2.75 5.99
CA GLY A 172 4.60 -4.18 5.71
C GLY A 172 5.80 -4.84 6.40
N VAL A 173 6.93 -4.13 6.53
CA VAL A 173 8.06 -4.62 7.35
C VAL A 173 7.67 -4.71 8.83
N ALA A 174 6.97 -3.72 9.37
CA ALA A 174 6.52 -3.74 10.77
C ALA A 174 5.51 -4.85 11.05
N LEU A 175 4.59 -5.09 10.13
CA LEU A 175 3.62 -6.19 10.23
C LEU A 175 4.33 -7.55 10.14
N LYS A 176 5.35 -7.69 9.28
CA LYS A 176 6.16 -8.91 9.18
C LYS A 176 6.86 -9.20 10.49
N ASP A 177 7.54 -8.19 11.05
CA ASP A 177 8.27 -8.32 12.32
C ASP A 177 7.37 -8.72 13.49
N GLY A 178 6.07 -8.42 13.41
CA GLY A 178 5.06 -8.82 14.38
C GLY A 178 4.56 -10.27 14.24
N ARG A 179 5.01 -11.01 13.21
CA ARG A 179 4.56 -12.38 12.93
C ARG A 179 5.65 -13.41 13.22
N SER A 180 5.22 -14.64 13.48
CA SER A 180 6.08 -15.81 13.70
C SER A 180 6.16 -16.76 12.50
N ASP A 181 5.45 -16.47 11.42
CA ASP A 181 5.42 -17.30 10.21
C ASP A 181 6.40 -16.80 9.14
N SER A 182 6.59 -17.59 8.09
CA SER A 182 7.56 -17.33 7.02
C SER A 182 7.09 -16.31 5.98
N VAL A 183 6.04 -15.52 6.26
CA VAL A 183 5.50 -14.54 5.31
C VAL A 183 6.55 -13.47 5.03
N SER A 184 6.94 -13.34 3.76
CA SER A 184 7.90 -12.34 3.29
C SER A 184 7.17 -11.12 2.76
N PHE A 185 7.61 -9.93 3.18
CA PHE A 185 7.22 -8.68 2.55
C PHE A 185 8.45 -7.96 2.01
N GLY A 186 8.59 -7.94 0.69
CA GLY A 186 9.73 -7.34 0.00
C GLY A 186 9.51 -5.91 -0.45
N TYR A 187 10.60 -5.26 -0.87
CA TYR A 187 10.53 -3.93 -1.48
C TYR A 187 9.76 -3.92 -2.80
N VAL A 188 9.87 -4.96 -3.61
CA VAL A 188 9.11 -5.05 -4.87
C VAL A 188 7.61 -5.24 -4.60
N ASP A 189 7.25 -6.00 -3.56
CA ASP A 189 5.86 -6.24 -3.18
C ASP A 189 5.20 -4.97 -2.67
N SER A 190 5.96 -4.15 -1.93
CA SER A 190 5.48 -2.85 -1.51
C SER A 190 5.09 -2.00 -2.73
N TRP A 191 5.89 -1.99 -3.81
CA TRP A 191 5.56 -1.22 -5.03
C TRP A 191 4.30 -1.73 -5.72
N LYS A 192 4.17 -3.05 -5.88
CA LYS A 192 2.97 -3.68 -6.44
C LYS A 192 1.72 -3.32 -5.64
N THR A 193 1.81 -3.37 -4.31
CA THR A 193 0.72 -3.02 -3.42
C THR A 193 0.36 -1.54 -3.51
N SER A 194 1.35 -0.65 -3.62
CA SER A 194 1.10 0.77 -3.85
C SER A 194 0.35 1.02 -5.16
N ILE A 195 0.79 0.39 -6.25
CA ILE A 195 0.12 0.48 -7.55
C ILE A 195 -1.31 -0.06 -7.46
N SER A 196 -1.50 -1.19 -6.79
CA SER A 196 -2.83 -1.75 -6.56
C SER A 196 -3.73 -0.79 -5.75
N GLY A 197 -3.18 -0.15 -4.71
CA GLY A 197 -3.88 0.87 -3.93
C GLY A 197 -4.25 2.09 -4.78
N PHE A 198 -3.37 2.51 -5.68
CA PHE A 198 -3.65 3.56 -6.65
C PHE A 198 -4.77 3.16 -7.61
N ILE A 199 -4.73 1.95 -8.20
CA ILE A 199 -5.75 1.49 -9.14
C ILE A 199 -7.15 1.51 -8.50
N GLU A 200 -7.28 1.05 -7.26
CA GLU A 200 -8.56 1.08 -6.53
C GLU A 200 -9.03 2.50 -6.20
N SER A 201 -8.12 3.47 -6.12
CA SER A 201 -8.43 4.88 -5.87
C SER A 201 -8.36 5.76 -7.12
N ALA A 202 -8.13 5.18 -8.30
CA ALA A 202 -7.79 5.92 -9.50
C ALA A 202 -8.93 6.83 -9.96
N GLY A 203 -10.18 6.38 -9.86
CA GLY A 203 -11.35 7.18 -10.23
C GLY A 203 -11.49 8.45 -9.38
N VAL A 204 -11.34 8.33 -8.06
CA VAL A 204 -11.39 9.47 -7.14
C VAL A 204 -10.21 10.40 -7.38
N THR A 205 -9.00 9.82 -7.51
CA THR A 205 -7.76 10.58 -7.76
C THR A 205 -7.84 11.37 -9.07
N ALA A 206 -8.29 10.74 -10.15
CA ALA A 206 -8.48 11.38 -11.44
C ALA A 206 -9.54 12.49 -11.37
N GLY A 207 -10.63 12.28 -10.64
CA GLY A 207 -11.65 13.32 -10.42
C GLY A 207 -11.09 14.56 -9.71
N MET A 208 -10.29 14.38 -8.67
CA MET A 208 -9.64 15.50 -7.96
C MET A 208 -8.58 16.18 -8.82
N ALA A 209 -7.73 15.40 -9.51
CA ALA A 209 -6.73 15.93 -10.44
C ALA A 209 -7.38 16.72 -11.59
N PHE A 210 -8.55 16.28 -12.06
CA PHE A 210 -9.34 16.99 -13.07
C PHE A 210 -9.87 18.32 -12.54
N ILE A 211 -10.42 18.37 -11.32
CA ILE A 211 -10.90 19.63 -10.71
C ILE A 211 -9.74 20.63 -10.57
N ILE A 212 -8.57 20.16 -10.11
CA ILE A 212 -7.36 20.98 -10.00
C ILE A 212 -6.93 21.48 -11.39
N GLY A 213 -6.87 20.58 -12.38
CA GLY A 213 -6.48 20.90 -13.75
C GLY A 213 -7.40 21.91 -14.43
N VAL A 214 -8.72 21.73 -14.32
CA VAL A 214 -9.70 22.70 -14.82
C VAL A 214 -9.54 24.03 -14.10
N GLY A 215 -9.37 24.02 -12.78
CA GLY A 215 -9.12 25.22 -11.99
C GLY A 215 -7.89 25.98 -12.46
N ALA A 216 -6.80 25.29 -12.78
CA ALA A 216 -5.60 25.90 -13.34
C ALA A 216 -5.85 26.46 -14.75
N TYR A 217 -6.58 25.73 -15.60
CA TYR A 217 -6.86 26.13 -16.98
C TYR A 217 -7.70 27.41 -17.09
N ILE A 218 -8.74 27.55 -16.26
CA ILE A 218 -9.60 28.74 -16.23
C ILE A 218 -9.12 29.80 -15.23
N GLU A 219 -7.91 29.63 -14.69
CA GLU A 219 -7.31 30.53 -13.71
C GLU A 219 -8.23 30.81 -12.50
N SER A 220 -8.86 29.76 -11.95
CA SER A 220 -9.79 29.84 -10.83
C SER A 220 -9.13 29.33 -9.53
N PRO A 221 -8.69 30.22 -8.63
CA PRO A 221 -8.12 29.83 -7.34
C PRO A 221 -9.09 29.04 -6.47
N ALA A 222 -10.40 29.32 -6.57
CA ALA A 222 -11.41 28.61 -5.79
C ALA A 222 -11.51 27.14 -6.21
N LEU A 223 -11.51 26.86 -7.51
CA LEU A 223 -11.60 25.49 -8.04
C LEU A 223 -10.32 24.70 -7.74
N MET A 224 -9.15 25.33 -7.92
CA MET A 224 -7.87 24.73 -7.52
C MET A 224 -7.83 24.47 -6.01
N GLY A 225 -8.30 25.41 -5.19
CA GLY A 225 -8.35 25.27 -3.73
C GLY A 225 -9.25 24.13 -3.27
N ILE A 226 -10.44 23.99 -3.86
CA ILE A 226 -11.35 22.86 -3.56
C ILE A 226 -10.72 21.54 -3.97
N GLY A 227 -10.13 21.47 -5.17
CA GLY A 227 -9.46 20.26 -5.65
C GLY A 227 -8.26 19.87 -4.78
N ALA A 228 -7.41 20.83 -4.40
CA ALA A 228 -6.26 20.61 -3.53
C ALA A 228 -6.69 20.20 -2.11
N PHE A 229 -7.76 20.81 -1.58
CA PHE A 229 -8.32 20.43 -0.29
C PHE A 229 -8.88 19.00 -0.32
N ALA A 230 -9.63 18.64 -1.36
CA ALA A 230 -10.13 17.27 -1.53
C ALA A 230 -8.97 16.26 -1.65
N PHE A 231 -7.92 16.60 -2.41
CA PHE A 231 -6.72 15.78 -2.53
C PHE A 231 -6.00 15.61 -1.18
N PHE A 232 -5.90 16.66 -0.38
CA PHE A 232 -5.33 16.58 0.96
C PHE A 232 -6.12 15.65 1.89
N ILE A 233 -7.45 15.76 1.91
CA ILE A 233 -8.32 14.85 2.68
C ILE A 233 -8.15 13.40 2.18
N PHE A 234 -8.05 13.20 0.87
CA PHE A 234 -7.75 11.89 0.29
C PHE A 234 -6.42 11.35 0.81
N LEU A 235 -5.32 12.12 0.78
CA LEU A 235 -4.03 11.67 1.28
C LEU A 235 -4.05 11.27 2.76
N ILE A 236 -4.84 11.97 3.59
CA ILE A 236 -5.05 11.58 4.99
C ILE A 236 -5.77 10.24 5.08
N GLY A 237 -6.87 10.07 4.36
CA GLY A 237 -7.64 8.81 4.34
C GLY A 237 -6.90 7.65 3.67
N TYR A 238 -5.96 7.94 2.78
CA TYR A 238 -5.17 6.95 2.07
C TYR A 238 -4.20 6.21 3.00
N VAL A 239 -3.72 6.87 4.06
CA VAL A 239 -2.83 6.24 5.06
C VAL A 239 -3.48 5.02 5.72
N PRO A 240 -4.62 5.12 6.44
CA PRO A 240 -5.24 3.95 7.06
C PRO A 240 -5.73 2.94 6.02
N TYR A 241 -6.14 3.37 4.83
CA TYR A 241 -6.49 2.45 3.73
C TYR A 241 -5.29 1.58 3.31
N MET A 242 -4.11 2.18 3.12
CA MET A 242 -2.90 1.45 2.75
C MET A 242 -2.42 0.53 3.87
N VAL A 243 -2.58 0.91 5.14
CA VAL A 243 -2.29 0.05 6.28
C VAL A 243 -3.19 -1.18 6.30
N ARG A 244 -4.51 -1.01 6.10
CA ARG A 244 -5.44 -2.14 5.98
C ARG A 244 -5.04 -3.07 4.84
N LYS A 245 -4.68 -2.49 3.69
CA LYS A 245 -4.26 -3.25 2.51
C LYS A 245 -2.96 -4.03 2.74
N ALA A 246 -2.02 -3.45 3.49
CA ALA A 246 -0.81 -4.15 3.94
C ALA A 246 -1.13 -5.38 4.79
N ALA A 247 -2.12 -5.27 5.67
CA ALA A 247 -2.55 -6.40 6.49
C ALA A 247 -3.24 -7.49 5.65
N GLU A 248 -4.05 -7.11 4.66
CA GLU A 248 -4.78 -8.06 3.79
C GLU A 248 -3.85 -8.95 2.97
N ILE A 249 -2.80 -8.39 2.37
CA ILE A 249 -1.83 -9.17 1.58
C ILE A 249 -0.93 -10.06 2.45
N MET A 250 -0.94 -9.85 3.77
CA MET A 250 -0.17 -10.62 4.72
C MET A 250 -1.00 -11.73 5.37
N ASN A 251 -2.31 -11.76 5.19
CA ASN A 251 -3.17 -12.86 5.63
C ASN A 251 -3.08 -14.06 4.69
#